data_AF-A0AAV5IWC4-F1
#
_entry.id   AF-A0AAV5IWC4-F1
#
_cell.length_a   1.000
_cell.length_b   1.000
_cell.length_c   1.000
_cell.angle_alpha   90.00
_cell.angle_beta   90.00
_cell.angle_gamma   90.00
#
_symmetry.space_group_name_H-M   'P 1'
#
loop_
_entity.id
_entity.type
_entity.pdbx_description
1 polymer ?
#
loop_
_entity_poly.entity_id
_entity_poly.type
_entity_poly.pdbx_seq_one_letter_code
_entity_poly.pdbx_strand_id
1 'polypeptide(L)' 'MILVAIVAELMEEYTALLTRVLEHLVHDAPFPRRIRFLILRSLPFASPTPRLLQARA' A
#
# COMPACT_ATOMS: atom_id res chain seq x y z
N MET A 1 -21.71 23.45 7.55
CA MET A 1 -21.54 22.01 7.84
C MET A 1 -22.14 21.10 6.77
N ILE A 2 -23.14 21.54 5.99
CA ILE A 2 -23.74 20.73 4.92
C ILE A 2 -22.77 20.28 3.82
N LEU A 3 -21.84 21.15 3.40
CA LEU A 3 -20.85 20.82 2.37
C LEU A 3 -19.97 19.62 2.78
N VAL A 4 -19.58 19.56 4.05
CA VAL A 4 -18.75 18.48 4.59
C VAL A 4 -19.51 17.16 4.55
N ALA A 5 -20.80 17.17 4.88
CA ALA A 5 -21.65 15.98 4.82
C ALA A 5 -21.76 15.45 3.38
N ILE A 6 -21.96 16.34 2.41
CA ILE A 6 -22.03 15.96 0.99
C ILE A 6 -20.70 15.38 0.50
N VAL A 7 -19.58 16.00 0.86
CA VAL A 7 -18.25 15.50 0.50
C VAL A 7 -17.98 14.14 1.16
N ALA A 8 -18.39 13.95 2.41
CA ALA A 8 -18.22 12.68 3.12
C ALA A 8 -19.03 11.55 2.45
N GLU A 9 -20.28 11.81 2.09
CA GLU A 9 -21.14 10.85 1.37
C GLU A 9 -20.55 10.47 0.02
N LEU A 10 -20.02 11.44 -0.75
CA LEU A 10 -19.33 11.18 -2.01
C LEU A 10 -18.02 10.38 -1.81
N MET A 11 -17.28 10.66 -0.73
CA MET A 11 -16.05 9.93 -0.40
C MET A 11 -16.33 8.49 0.00
N GLU A 12 -17.46 8.20 0.64
CA GLU A 12 -17.85 6.83 1.01
C GLU A 12 -18.06 5.97 -0.24
N GLU A 13 -18.80 6.47 -1.23
CA GLU A 13 -19.04 5.74 -2.48
C GLU A 13 -17.76 5.60 -3.31
N TYR A 14 -16.95 6.66 -3.39
CA TYR A 14 -15.66 6.63 -4.07
C TYR A 14 -14.69 5.62 -3.43
N THR A 15 -14.60 5.60 -2.10
CA THR A 15 -13.71 4.67 -1.39
C THR A 15 -14.17 3.22 -1.52
N ALA A 16 -15.47 2.96 -1.53
CA ALA A 16 -16.00 1.61 -1.76
C ALA A 16 -15.57 1.08 -3.14
N LEU A 17 -15.64 1.91 -4.19
CA LEU A 17 -15.16 1.55 -5.52
C LEU A 17 -13.64 1.40 -5.55
N LEU A 18 -12.91 2.33 -4.95
CA LEU A 18 -11.44 2.30 -4.84
C LEU A 18 -10.97 1.01 -4.19
N THR A 19 -11.65 0.56 -3.13
CA THR A 19 -11.27 -0.65 -2.39
C THR A 19 -11.38 -1.89 -3.27
N ARG A 20 -12.46 -2.02 -4.05
CA ARG A 20 -12.64 -3.16 -4.97
C ARG A 20 -11.60 -3.18 -6.09
N VAL A 21 -11.28 -2.01 -6.63
CA VAL A 21 -10.22 -1.87 -7.65
C VAL A 21 -8.86 -2.23 -7.05
N LEU A 22 -8.58 -1.78 -5.83
CA LEU A 22 -7.35 -2.08 -5.14
C LEU A 22 -7.25 -3.56 -4.78
N GLU A 23 -8.33 -4.18 -4.31
CA GLU A 23 -8.40 -5.62 -4.06
C GLU A 23 -8.11 -6.42 -5.32
N HIS A 24 -8.73 -6.07 -6.45
CA HIS A 24 -8.46 -6.70 -7.74
C HIS A 24 -6.99 -6.53 -8.15
N LEU A 25 -6.44 -5.32 -8.00
CA LEU A 25 -5.03 -5.05 -8.30
C LEU A 25 -4.07 -5.84 -7.39
N VAL A 26 -4.43 -6.01 -6.12
CA VAL A 26 -3.62 -6.74 -5.12
C VAL A 26 -3.73 -8.24 -5.31
N HIS A 27 -4.92 -8.73 -5.66
CA HIS A 27 -5.21 -10.15 -5.74
C HIS A 27 -4.83 -10.75 -7.10
N ASP A 28 -5.12 -10.05 -8.19
CA ASP A 28 -4.94 -10.57 -9.55
C ASP A 28 -3.58 -10.23 -10.17
N ALA A 29 -2.89 -9.19 -9.68
CA ALA A 29 -1.50 -8.97 -10.04
C ALA A 29 -0.59 -9.58 -8.97
N PRO A 30 0.33 -10.52 -9.31
CA PRO A 30 1.44 -10.81 -8.43
C PRO A 30 2.27 -9.54 -8.37
N PHE A 31 2.03 -8.67 -7.37
CA PHE A 31 2.75 -7.42 -7.20
C PHE A 31 4.22 -7.71 -7.45
N PRO A 32 4.84 -7.08 -8.48
CA PRO A 32 6.21 -7.38 -8.85
C PRO A 32 7.04 -7.36 -7.58
N ARG A 33 7.76 -8.45 -7.27
CA ARG A 33 8.46 -8.61 -5.98
C ARG A 33 9.28 -7.36 -5.61
N ARG A 34 9.76 -6.63 -6.61
CA ARG A 34 10.41 -5.32 -6.51
C ARG A 34 9.53 -4.23 -5.89
N ILE A 35 8.29 -4.06 -6.33
CA ILE A 35 7.35 -3.05 -5.79
C ILE A 35 6.99 -3.39 -4.35
N ARG A 36 6.67 -4.66 -4.06
CA ARG A 36 6.39 -5.11 -2.68
C ARG A 36 7.58 -4.85 -1.76
N PHE A 37 8.80 -5.14 -2.24
CA PHE A 37 10.03 -4.86 -1.49
C PHE A 37 10.27 -3.36 -1.29
N LEU A 38 10.02 -2.52 -2.30
CA LEU A 38 10.16 -1.07 -2.20
C LEU A 38 9.16 -0.47 -1.20
N ILE A 39 7.90 -0.91 -1.22
CA ILE A 39 6.88 -0.50 -0.25
C ILE A 39 7.35 -0.85 1.15
N LEU A 40 7.70 -2.12 1.40
CA LEU A 40 8.16 -2.57 2.71
C LEU A 40 9.42 -1.83 3.19
N ARG A 41 10.39 -1.54 2.30
CA ARG A 41 11.60 -0.78 2.64
C ARG A 41 11.33 0.70 2.93
N SER A 42 10.30 1.27 2.31
CA SER A 42 9.93 2.68 2.48
C SER A 42 9.12 2.95 3.75
N LEU A 43 8.60 1.90 4.41
CA LEU A 43 7.86 2.06 5.65
C LEU A 43 8.81 2.53 6.76
N PRO A 44 8.44 3.58 7.53
CA PRO A 44 9.29 4.14 8.59
C PRO A 44 9.51 3.18 9.77
N PHE A 45 8.81 2.04 9.79
CA PHE A 45 8.96 0.97 10.79
C PHE A 45 9.77 -0.22 10.28
N ALA A 46 10.21 -0.22 9.02
CA ALA A 46 11.11 -1.24 8.52
C ALA A 46 12.49 -0.96 9.11
N SER A 47 12.79 -1.64 10.22
CA SER A 47 14.14 -1.73 10.78
C SER A 47 15.12 -1.95 9.62
N PRO A 48 16.23 -1.22 9.53
CA PRO A 48 17.24 -1.51 8.53
C PRO A 48 17.68 -2.95 8.76
N THR A 49 17.25 -3.86 7.88
CA THR A 49 17.69 -5.26 7.89
C THR A 49 19.20 -5.24 8.08
N PRO A 50 19.77 -5.89 9.12
CA PRO A 50 21.21 -5.99 9.22
C PRO A 50 21.64 -6.67 7.94
N ARG A 51 22.31 -5.92 7.07
CA ARG A 51 22.93 -6.45 5.86
C ARG A 51 23.69 -7.67 6.34
N LEU A 52 23.34 -8.83 5.79
CA LEU A 52 24.07 -10.08 5.93
C LEU A 52 25.56 -9.77 5.77
N LEU A 53 26.23 -9.51 6.90
CA LEU A 53 27.68 -9.49 7.04
C LEU A 53 28.10 -10.96 7.11
N GLN A 54 27.75 -11.67 6.04
CA GLN A 54 27.93 -13.10 5.88
C GLN A 54 28.17 -13.36 4.39
N ALA A 55 29.12 -12.61 3.79
CA ALA A 55 29.66 -12.91 2.47
C ALA A 55 30.95 -12.12 2.18
N ARG A 56 32.00 -12.38 2.96
CA ARG A 56 33.43 -12.27 2.61
C ARG A 56 34.21 -12.70 3.87
N ALA A 57 34.71 -13.93 3.90
CA ALA A 57 36.07 -14.27 3.43
C ALA A 57 37.12 -13.52 4.26
#